data_AF-A0A918ICD2-F1
#
_entry.id   AF-A0A918ICD2-F1
#
_cell.length_a   1.000
_cell.length_b   1.000
_cell.length_c   1.000
_cell.angle_alpha   90.00
_cell.angle_beta   90.00
_cell.angle_gamma   90.00
#
_symmetry.space_group_name_H-M   'P 1'
#
loop_
_entity.id
_entity.type
_entity.pdbx_description
1 polymer ?
#
loop_
_entity_poly.entity_id
_entity_poly.type
_entity_poly.pdbx_seq_one_letter_code
_entity_poly.pdbx_strand_id
1 'polypeptide(L)' 'MPARTWMGARVAPGGAWSFFGCTMAPGFTYADYEHGDAAGLTARYPAEAARIAELCRP' A
#
# COMPACT_ATOMS: atom_id res chain seq x y z
N MET A 1 -9.26 3.70 5.06
CA MET A 1 -9.19 3.25 3.67
C MET A 1 -10.45 2.48 3.35
N PRO A 2 -11.13 2.73 2.21
CA PRO A 2 -12.22 1.87 1.77
C PRO A 2 -11.72 0.44 1.57
N ALA A 3 -12.59 -0.55 1.84
CA ALA A 3 -12.28 -1.93 1.52
C ALA A 3 -11.97 -2.07 0.02
N ARG A 4 -11.06 -2.99 -0.33
CA ARG A 4 -10.65 -3.29 -1.72
C ARG A 4 -9.88 -2.16 -2.42
N THR A 5 -9.34 -1.21 -1.66
CA THR A 5 -8.42 -0.18 -2.16
C THR A 5 -7.00 -0.46 -1.70
N TRP A 6 -6.04 -0.38 -2.61
CA TRP A 6 -4.61 -0.48 -2.29
C TRP A 6 -4.16 0.63 -1.34
N MET A 7 -3.39 0.25 -0.33
CA MET A 7 -2.79 1.17 0.65
C MET A 7 -1.28 0.95 0.72
N GLY A 8 -0.52 2.03 0.53
CA GLY A 8 0.91 2.10 0.80
C GLY A 8 1.23 3.41 1.52
N ALA A 9 2.30 3.43 2.31
CA ALA A 9 2.69 4.59 3.09
C ALA A 9 4.20 4.81 3.02
N ARG A 10 4.61 6.09 3.03
CA ARG A 10 5.99 6.53 3.15
C ARG A 10 6.07 7.71 4.11
N VAL A 11 7.23 7.91 4.72
CA VAL A 11 7.48 9.11 5.51
C VAL A 11 7.48 10.34 4.59
N ALA A 12 6.94 11.46 5.06
CA ALA A 12 6.93 12.69 4.28
C ALA A 12 8.37 13.18 3.99
N PRO A 13 8.60 13.90 2.87
CA PRO A 13 9.92 14.44 2.56
C PRO A 13 10.50 15.25 3.72
N GLY A 14 11.75 14.97 4.09
CA GLY A 14 12.44 15.61 5.22
C GLY A 14 12.17 14.97 6.59
N GLY A 15 11.28 13.99 6.69
CA GLY A 15 11.05 13.20 7.90
C GLY A 15 11.89 11.92 7.94
N ALA A 16 12.29 11.51 9.14
CA ALA A 16 12.98 10.22 9.35
C ALA A 16 12.03 9.10 9.77
N TRP A 17 10.93 9.43 10.44
CA TRP A 17 9.96 8.45 10.96
C TRP A 17 8.54 8.99 10.96
N SER A 18 7.57 8.08 11.01
CA SER A 18 6.16 8.38 11.24
C SER A 18 5.56 7.28 12.12
N PHE A 19 4.70 7.66 13.06
CA PHE A 19 3.96 6.73 13.92
C PHE A 19 2.47 6.91 13.70
N PHE A 20 1.78 5.82 13.38
CA PHE A 20 0.33 5.85 13.13
C PHE A 20 -0.33 4.56 13.58
N GLY A 21 -1.63 4.65 13.89
CA GLY A 21 -2.49 3.50 14.14
C GLY A 21 -3.34 3.17 12.91
N CYS A 22 -3.57 1.88 12.66
CA CYS A 22 -4.50 1.41 11.64
C CYS A 22 -5.50 0.45 12.29
N THR A 23 -6.77 0.87 12.37
CA THR A 23 -7.85 0.03 12.88
C THR A 23 -8.68 -0.49 11.72
N MET A 24 -8.97 -1.79 11.74
CA MET A 24 -9.75 -2.50 10.73
C MET A 24 -11.09 -2.95 11.32
N ALA A 25 -12.15 -2.90 10.53
CA ALA A 25 -13.46 -3.46 10.88
C ALA A 25 -14.10 -4.10 9.63
N PRO A 26 -14.39 -5.42 9.61
CA PRO A 26 -14.08 -6.44 10.63
C PRO A 26 -12.57 -6.56 10.94
N GLY A 27 -12.23 -7.27 12.02
CA GLY A 27 -10.84 -7.46 12.42
C GLY A 27 -9.98 -8.08 11.32
N PHE A 28 -8.69 -7.80 11.34
CA PHE A 28 -7.74 -8.31 10.35
C PHE A 28 -7.68 -9.84 10.35
N THR A 29 -7.73 -10.43 9.15
CA THR A 29 -7.42 -11.85 8.93
C THR A 29 -6.42 -11.99 7.78
N TYR A 30 -5.60 -13.04 7.79
CA TYR A 30 -4.69 -13.32 6.67
C TYR A 30 -5.44 -13.65 5.37
N ALA A 31 -6.68 -14.15 5.45
CA ALA A 31 -7.49 -14.43 4.28
C ALA A 31 -7.92 -13.13 3.54
N ASP A 32 -7.96 -12.01 4.26
CA ASP A 32 -8.32 -10.70 3.72
C ASP A 32 -7.09 -9.86 3.31
N TYR A 33 -5.87 -10.41 3.47
CA TYR A 33 -4.63 -9.72 3.12
C TYR A 33 -4.14 -10.13 1.73
N GLU A 34 -3.97 -9.14 0.87
CA GLU A 34 -3.31 -9.27 -0.43
C GLU A 34 -2.01 -8.47 -0.43
N HIS A 35 -0.90 -9.10 -0.83
CA HIS A 35 0.37 -8.39 -0.98
C HIS A 35 0.40 -7.63 -2.30
N GLY A 36 0.90 -6.39 -2.27
CA GLY A 36 1.04 -5.59 -3.49
C GLY A 36 2.22 -6.07 -4.34
N ASP A 37 1.92 -6.71 -5.47
CA ASP A 37 2.91 -7.04 -6.50
C ASP A 37 3.12 -5.86 -7.44
N ALA A 38 4.36 -5.35 -7.51
CA ALA A 38 4.69 -4.21 -8.37
C ALA A 38 4.35 -4.48 -9.84
N ALA A 39 4.69 -5.66 -10.37
CA ALA A 39 4.47 -5.99 -11.78
C ALA A 39 2.97 -6.04 -12.11
N GLY A 40 2.20 -6.78 -11.30
CA GLY A 40 0.74 -6.87 -11.46
C GLY A 40 0.03 -5.53 -11.28
N LEU A 41 0.45 -4.72 -10.31
CA LEU A 41 -0.19 -3.43 -10.03
C LEU A 41 0.16 -2.35 -11.07
N THR A 42 1.41 -2.27 -11.50
CA THR A 42 1.80 -1.31 -12.55
C THR A 42 1.14 -1.62 -13.88
N ALA A 43 0.94 -2.91 -14.21
CA ALA A 43 0.19 -3.32 -15.40
C ALA A 43 -1.30 -2.93 -15.33
N ARG A 44 -1.92 -3.02 -14.13
CA ARG A 44 -3.33 -2.65 -13.91
C ARG A 44 -3.53 -1.13 -13.77
N TYR A 45 -2.55 -0.42 -13.25
CA TYR A 45 -2.60 1.02 -12.96
C TYR A 45 -1.37 1.74 -13.54
N PRO A 46 -1.23 1.80 -14.88
CA PRO A 46 -0.02 2.33 -15.53
C PRO A 46 0.22 3.81 -15.21
N ALA A 47 -0.82 4.60 -14.94
CA ALA A 47 -0.70 6.00 -14.56
C ALA A 47 -0.02 6.20 -13.19
N GLU A 48 -0.12 5.21 -12.30
CA GLU A 48 0.42 5.25 -10.94
C GLU A 48 1.69 4.39 -10.79
N ALA A 49 2.22 3.87 -11.91
CA ALA A 49 3.31 2.90 -11.92
C ALA A 49 4.56 3.36 -11.16
N ALA A 50 4.92 4.64 -11.28
CA ALA A 50 6.04 5.23 -10.54
C ALA A 50 5.82 5.17 -9.02
N ARG A 51 4.62 5.53 -8.54
CA ARG A 51 4.29 5.49 -7.10
C ARG A 51 4.24 4.06 -6.58
N ILE A 52 3.70 3.14 -7.39
CA ILE A 52 3.63 1.71 -7.04
C ILE A 52 5.04 1.12 -6.92
N ALA A 53 5.94 1.41 -7.86
CA ALA A 53 7.32 0.92 -7.83
C ALA A 53 8.10 1.41 -6.61
N GLU A 54 7.82 2.63 -6.12
CA GLU A 54 8.44 3.16 -4.90
C GLU A 54 7.91 2.52 -3.60
N LEU A 55 6.70 1.97 -3.62
CA LEU A 55 6.00 1.46 -2.43
C LEU A 55 5.97 -0.08 -2.35
N CYS A 56 6.24 -0.76 -3.46
CA CYS A 56 6.34 -2.21 -3.53
C CYS A 56 7.80 -2.67 -3.42
N ARG A 57 8.02 -3.87 -2.89
CA ARG A 57 9.36 -4.49 -2.88
C ARG A 57 9.68 -5.04 -4.28
N PRO A 58 10.97 -5.07 -4.67
CA PRO A 58 11.41 -5.77 -5.87
C PRO A 58 11.26 -7.29 -5.75
#